data_AF-A0A928RZM7-F1
#
_entry.id   AF-A0A928RZM7-F1
#
_cell.length_a   1.000
_cell.length_b   1.000
_cell.length_c   1.000
_cell.angle_alpha   90.00
_cell.angle_beta   90.00
_cell.angle_gamma   90.00
#
_symmetry.space_group_name_H-M   'P 1'
#
loop_
_entity.id
_entity.type
_entity.pdbx_description
1 polymer ?
#
loop_
_entity_poly.entity_id
_entity_poly.type
_entity_poly.pdbx_seq_one_letter_code
_entity_poly.pdbx_strand_id
1 'polypeptide(L)'
;MEGIIELLEAFTNVSTLLASIGMILATTSFISGLQMVKGKGKVEKKIHKGNGFISFGILFVLAVMSFATFGLSLWSVTGWTVAFFIMFLKHKIVHARSRRAFKYVSWLGASLICMWLYVVYIHIPL
;
A
#
# COMPACT_ATOMS: atom_id res chain seq x y z
N MET A 1 16.34 29.76 7.89
CA MET A 1 15.32 29.55 6.84
C MET A 1 15.73 28.38 5.95
N GLU A 2 17.01 28.29 5.55
CA GLU A 2 17.58 27.14 4.81
C GLU A 2 17.32 25.78 5.46
N GLY A 3 17.58 25.61 6.77
CA GLY A 3 17.37 24.32 7.44
C GLY A 3 15.91 23.83 7.49
N ILE A 4 14.92 24.72 7.36
CA ILE A 4 13.49 24.32 7.27
C ILE A 4 13.18 23.80 5.86
N ILE A 5 13.81 24.38 4.83
CA ILE A 5 13.63 23.99 3.44
C ILE A 5 14.28 22.62 3.19
N GLU A 6 15.52 22.42 3.66
CA GLU A 6 16.21 21.13 3.55
C GLU A 6 15.44 19.99 4.25
N LEU A 7 14.83 20.28 5.41
CA LEU A 7 14.00 19.32 6.12
C LEU A 7 12.75 18.95 5.31
N LEU A 8 12.10 19.93 4.69
CA LEU A 8 10.91 19.72 3.85
C LEU A 8 11.22 18.91 2.58
N GLU A 9 12.36 19.19 1.94
CA GLU A 9 12.83 18.46 0.77
C GLU A 9 13.18 17.00 1.13
N ALA A 10 13.87 16.79 2.25
CA ALA A 10 14.16 15.44 2.75
C ALA A 10 12.87 14.65 3.02
N PHE A 11 11.87 15.27 3.64
CA PHE A 11 10.56 14.64 3.88
C PHE A 11 9.84 14.26 2.58
N THR A 12 9.85 15.14 1.58
CA THR A 12 9.18 14.92 0.30
C THR A 12 9.87 13.82 -0.52
N ASN A 13 11.20 13.77 -0.48
CA ASN A 13 11.99 12.71 -1.11
C ASN A 13 11.73 11.35 -0.44
N VAL A 14 11.64 11.33 0.89
CA VAL A 14 11.35 10.11 1.65
C VAL A 14 9.93 9.61 1.38
N SER A 15 8.92 10.49 1.35
CA SER A 15 7.54 10.08 1.03
C SER A 15 7.42 9.52 -0.38
N THR A 16 8.09 10.14 -1.37
CA THR A 16 8.12 9.65 -2.75
C THR A 16 8.78 8.28 -2.85
N LEU A 17 9.90 8.07 -2.15
CA LEU A 17 10.60 6.79 -2.09
C LEU A 17 9.70 5.70 -1.47
N LEU A 18 9.10 6.00 -0.32
CA LEU A 18 8.19 5.08 0.38
C LEU A 18 6.97 4.73 -0.48
N ALA A 19 6.37 5.71 -1.15
CA ALA A 19 5.25 5.48 -2.06
C ALA A 19 5.65 4.57 -3.24
N SER A 20 6.84 4.77 -3.79
CA SER A 20 7.40 3.93 -4.87
C SER A 20 7.67 2.49 -4.42
N ILE A 21 8.24 2.30 -3.23
CA ILE A 21 8.42 0.97 -2.63
C ILE A 21 7.06 0.30 -2.42
N GLY A 22 6.07 1.05 -1.92
CA GLY A 22 4.70 0.60 -1.77
C GLY A 22 4.09 0.10 -3.08
N MET A 23 4.30 0.81 -4.18
CA MET A 23 3.90 0.39 -5.54
C MET A 23 4.56 -0.91 -5.99
N ILE A 24 5.87 -1.07 -5.76
CA ILE A 24 6.59 -2.31 -6.07
C ILE A 24 6.02 -3.48 -5.26
N LEU A 25 5.74 -3.28 -3.97
CA LEU A 25 5.17 -4.30 -3.10
C LEU A 25 3.72 -4.64 -3.47
N ALA A 26 2.91 -3.66 -3.87
CA ALA A 26 1.56 -3.88 -4.37
C ALA A 26 1.59 -4.75 -5.64
N THR A 27 2.50 -4.44 -6.57
CA THR A 27 2.66 -5.17 -7.83
C THR A 27 3.15 -6.60 -7.61
N THR A 28 4.19 -6.80 -6.81
CA THR A 28 4.69 -8.14 -6.47
C THR A 28 3.67 -8.95 -5.68
N SER A 29 2.87 -8.30 -4.82
CA SER A 29 1.77 -8.94 -4.10
C SER A 29 0.64 -9.36 -5.06
N PHE A 30 0.33 -8.55 -6.07
CA PHE A 30 -0.63 -8.93 -7.12
C PHE A 30 -0.15 -10.14 -7.93
N ILE A 31 1.10 -10.14 -8.39
CA ILE A 31 1.70 -11.25 -9.15
C ILE A 31 1.70 -12.54 -8.31
N SER A 32 2.17 -12.49 -7.07
CA SER A 32 2.17 -13.66 -6.17
C SER A 32 0.75 -14.14 -5.87
N GLY A 33 -0.23 -13.24 -5.72
CA GLY A 33 -1.64 -13.60 -5.54
C GLY A 33 -2.22 -14.36 -6.73
N LEU A 34 -1.89 -13.94 -7.96
CA LEU A 34 -2.27 -14.67 -9.19
C LEU A 34 -1.59 -16.03 -9.29
N GLN A 35 -0.31 -16.13 -8.90
CA GLN A 35 0.42 -17.39 -8.89
C GLN A 35 -0.18 -18.39 -7.89
N MET A 36 -0.63 -17.92 -6.72
CA MET A 36 -1.34 -18.75 -5.74
C MET A 36 -2.66 -19.31 -6.29
N VAL A 37 -3.42 -18.53 -7.08
CA VAL A 37 -4.66 -19.00 -7.74
C VAL A 37 -4.36 -20.16 -8.71
N LYS A 38 -3.20 -20.09 -9.39
CA LYS A 38 -2.73 -21.13 -10.33
C LYS A 38 -2.15 -22.37 -9.64
N GLY A 39 -2.26 -22.48 -8.31
CA GLY A 39 -1.78 -23.64 -7.54
C GLY A 39 -0.28 -23.63 -7.27
N LYS A 40 0.43 -22.53 -7.57
CA LYS A 40 1.85 -22.39 -7.22
C LYS A 40 1.99 -22.08 -5.71
N GLY A 41 2.31 -23.14 -4.96
CA GLY A 41 3.25 -23.16 -3.84
C GLY A 41 2.92 -22.46 -2.51
N LYS A 42 3.50 -23.02 -1.44
CA LYS A 42 3.52 -22.45 -0.08
C LYS A 42 4.41 -21.20 0.02
N VAL A 43 5.38 -21.05 -0.88
CA VAL A 43 6.38 -19.96 -0.87
C VAL A 43 5.74 -18.64 -1.30
N GLU A 44 4.94 -18.68 -2.37
CA GLU A 44 4.17 -17.55 -2.91
C GLU A 44 3.20 -17.01 -1.87
N LYS A 45 2.59 -17.90 -1.08
CA LYS A 45 1.76 -17.51 0.07
C LYS A 45 2.55 -16.75 1.14
N LYS A 46 3.79 -17.16 1.42
CA LYS A 46 4.65 -16.50 2.40
C LYS A 46 5.07 -15.12 1.91
N ILE A 47 5.49 -15.02 0.64
CA ILE A 47 5.83 -13.74 -0.02
C ILE A 47 4.60 -12.82 -0.03
N HIS A 48 3.43 -13.32 -0.44
CA HIS A 48 2.21 -12.52 -0.49
C HIS A 48 1.82 -11.94 0.88
N LYS A 49 1.94 -12.74 1.95
CA LYS A 49 1.72 -12.28 3.33
C LYS A 49 2.76 -11.25 3.77
N GLY A 50 4.05 -11.50 3.47
CA GLY A 50 5.15 -10.61 3.80
C GLY A 50 4.97 -9.24 3.16
N ASN A 51 4.73 -9.20 1.85
CA ASN A 51 4.50 -7.95 1.12
C ASN A 51 3.28 -7.20 1.68
N GLY A 52 2.20 -7.93 2.03
CA GLY A 52 1.04 -7.33 2.67
C GLY A 52 1.34 -6.65 4.01
N PHE A 53 2.20 -7.25 4.84
CA PHE A 53 2.59 -6.69 6.13
C PHE A 53 3.50 -5.46 5.96
N ILE A 54 4.51 -5.55 5.11
CA ILE A 54 5.44 -4.44 4.84
C ILE A 54 4.69 -3.24 4.25
N SER A 55 3.84 -3.47 3.25
CA SER A 55 3.01 -2.40 2.66
C SER A 55 2.07 -1.74 3.67
N PHE A 56 1.56 -2.49 4.66
CA PHE A 56 0.73 -1.91 5.73
C PHE A 56 1.54 -0.94 6.60
N GLY A 57 2.78 -1.31 6.95
CA GLY A 57 3.70 -0.43 7.68
C GLY A 57 4.04 0.84 6.89
N ILE A 58 4.37 0.71 5.60
CA ILE A 58 4.63 1.86 4.73
C ILE A 58 3.40 2.77 4.64
N LEU A 59 2.21 2.19 4.49
CA LEU A 59 0.96 2.95 4.43
C LEU A 59 0.73 3.78 5.71
N PHE A 60 1.06 3.20 6.88
CA PHE A 60 1.00 3.90 8.16
C PHE A 60 2.00 5.04 8.27
N VAL A 61 3.25 4.83 7.86
CA VAL A 61 4.25 5.90 7.84
C VAL A 61 3.79 7.04 6.92
N LEU A 62 3.31 6.73 5.71
CA LEU A 62 2.83 7.74 4.78
C LEU A 62 1.59 8.49 5.30
N ALA A 63 0.67 7.81 5.98
CA ALA A 63 -0.48 8.47 6.60
C ALA A 63 -0.04 9.47 7.69
N VAL A 64 0.88 9.06 8.57
CA VAL A 64 1.43 9.93 9.62
C VAL A 64 2.16 11.12 9.01
N MET A 65 3.00 10.90 7.98
CA MET A 65 3.68 11.98 7.26
C MET A 65 2.69 12.93 6.60
N SER A 66 1.65 12.40 5.95
CA SER A 66 0.60 13.21 5.30
C SER A 66 -0.14 14.10 6.30
N PHE A 67 -0.50 13.56 7.47
CA PHE A 67 -1.14 14.36 8.52
C PHE A 67 -0.20 15.39 9.16
N ALA A 68 1.10 15.09 9.27
CA ALA A 68 2.09 16.03 9.78
C ALA A 68 2.33 17.20 8.80
N THR A 69 2.35 16.92 7.49
CA THR A 69 2.63 17.94 6.45
C THR A 69 1.41 18.76 6.08
N PHE A 70 0.25 18.12 5.87
CA PHE A 70 -0.96 18.77 5.33
C PHE A 70 -2.06 18.96 6.36
N GLY A 71 -1.87 18.49 7.60
CA GLY A 71 -2.86 18.55 8.67
C GLY A 71 -3.98 17.51 8.54
N LEU A 72 -4.94 17.60 9.46
CA LEU A 72 -6.10 16.71 9.52
C LEU A 72 -7.28 17.33 8.76
N SER A 73 -7.56 16.83 7.56
CA SER A 73 -8.79 17.15 6.83
C SER A 73 -9.71 15.93 6.76
N LEU A 74 -11.02 16.16 6.68
CA LEU A 74 -12.02 15.08 6.62
C LEU A 74 -11.80 14.18 5.39
N TRP A 75 -11.35 14.77 4.27
CA TRP A 75 -10.97 14.07 3.05
C TRP A 75 -9.68 13.24 3.21
N SER A 76 -8.67 13.78 3.89
CA SER A 76 -7.43 13.03 4.16
C SER A 76 -7.72 11.83 5.07
N VAL A 77 -8.45 12.06 6.17
CA VAL A 77 -8.82 10.99 7.12
C VAL A 77 -9.64 9.89 6.44
N THR A 78 -10.64 10.25 5.63
CA THR A 78 -11.44 9.26 4.90
C THR A 78 -10.61 8.50 3.86
N GLY A 79 -9.75 9.18 3.09
CA GLY A 79 -8.86 8.55 2.12
C GLY A 79 -7.93 7.52 2.76
N TRP A 80 -7.23 7.89 3.83
CA TRP A 80 -6.35 6.99 4.57
C TRP A 80 -7.14 5.83 5.21
N THR A 81 -8.31 6.09 5.78
CA THR A 81 -9.16 5.04 6.37
C THR A 81 -9.61 4.02 5.33
N VAL A 82 -10.04 4.47 4.15
CA VAL A 82 -10.43 3.58 3.04
C VAL A 82 -9.23 2.76 2.57
N ALA A 83 -8.06 3.40 2.44
CA ALA A 83 -6.81 2.73 2.09
C ALA A 83 -6.46 1.61 3.08
N PHE A 84 -6.53 1.87 4.38
CA PHE A 84 -6.35 0.87 5.43
C PHE A 84 -7.39 -0.25 5.36
N PHE A 85 -8.66 0.10 5.11
CA PHE A 85 -9.75 -0.85 5.01
C PHE A 85 -9.56 -1.83 3.86
N ILE A 86 -9.17 -1.35 2.68
CA ILE A 86 -8.86 -2.21 1.51
C ILE A 86 -7.69 -3.15 1.84
N MET A 87 -6.63 -2.62 2.46
CA MET A 87 -5.46 -3.40 2.88
C MET A 87 -5.84 -4.51 3.88
N PHE A 88 -6.68 -4.16 4.86
CA PHE A 88 -7.18 -5.07 5.88
C PHE A 88 -8.07 -6.18 5.29
N LEU A 89 -9.02 -5.81 4.42
CA LEU A 89 -9.88 -6.77 3.73
C LEU A 89 -9.07 -7.78 2.92
N LYS A 90 -8.06 -7.32 2.18
CA LYS A 90 -7.14 -8.20 1.45
C LYS A 90 -6.46 -9.20 2.40
N HIS A 91 -5.94 -8.73 3.53
CA HIS A 91 -5.27 -9.60 4.49
C HIS A 91 -6.21 -10.67 5.08
N LYS A 92 -7.45 -10.29 5.38
CA LYS A 92 -8.50 -11.20 5.87
C LYS A 92 -8.86 -12.26 4.84
N ILE A 93 -9.00 -11.88 3.57
CA ILE A 93 -9.35 -12.78 2.47
C ILE A 93 -8.24 -13.80 2.20
N VAL A 94 -6.97 -13.42 2.30
CA VAL A 94 -5.82 -14.35 2.20
C VAL A 94 -5.80 -15.37 3.33
N HIS A 95 -6.31 -15.01 4.52
CA HIS A 95 -6.44 -15.93 5.64
C HIS A 95 -7.65 -16.87 5.52
N ALA A 96 -8.72 -16.43 4.85
CA ALA A 96 -9.85 -17.29 4.55
C ALA A 96 -9.42 -18.42 3.59
N ARG A 97 -9.42 -19.68 4.06
CA ARG A 97 -8.98 -20.86 3.28
C ARG A 97 -9.91 -21.24 2.11
N SER A 98 -10.81 -20.36 1.68
CA SER A 98 -11.79 -20.66 0.63
C SER A 98 -11.21 -20.46 -0.77
N ARG A 99 -11.33 -21.47 -1.64
CA ARG A 99 -10.92 -21.36 -3.05
C ARG A 99 -11.64 -20.24 -3.81
N ARG A 100 -12.89 -19.93 -3.44
CA ARG A 100 -13.64 -18.80 -4.03
C ARG A 100 -13.07 -17.45 -3.62
N ALA A 101 -12.50 -17.34 -2.42
CA ALA A 101 -11.87 -16.11 -1.91
C ALA A 101 -10.65 -15.68 -2.75
N PHE A 102 -9.96 -16.64 -3.39
CA PHE A 102 -8.80 -16.37 -4.23
C PHE A 102 -9.12 -15.62 -5.54
N LYS A 103 -10.33 -15.75 -6.09
CA LYS A 103 -10.76 -14.95 -7.26
C LYS A 103 -10.83 -13.46 -6.91
N TYR A 104 -11.22 -13.15 -5.67
CA TYR A 104 -11.31 -11.78 -5.15
C TYR A 104 -9.93 -11.20 -4.79
N VAL A 105 -8.90 -12.03 -4.55
CA VAL A 105 -7.52 -11.54 -4.31
C VAL A 105 -6.96 -10.80 -5.51
N SER A 106 -7.29 -11.22 -6.74
CA SER A 106 -6.88 -10.51 -7.96
C SER A 106 -7.53 -9.13 -8.06
N TRP A 107 -8.83 -9.02 -7.81
CA TRP A 107 -9.56 -7.75 -7.81
C TRP A 107 -9.08 -6.81 -6.69
N LEU A 108 -8.74 -7.37 -5.53
CA LEU A 108 -8.17 -6.62 -4.41
C LEU A 108 -6.72 -6.19 -4.66
N GLY A 109 -5.95 -6.97 -5.41
CA GLY A 109 -4.61 -6.57 -5.82
C GLY A 109 -4.64 -5.44 -6.85
N ALA A 110 -5.56 -5.50 -7.83
CA ALA A 110 -5.74 -4.42 -8.80
C ALA A 110 -6.19 -3.11 -8.14
N SER A 111 -7.15 -3.17 -7.22
CA SER A 111 -7.56 -1.99 -6.44
C SER A 111 -6.43 -1.46 -5.54
N LEU A 112 -5.59 -2.32 -4.98
CA LEU A 112 -4.38 -1.88 -4.28
C LEU A 112 -3.42 -1.13 -5.19
N ILE A 113 -3.21 -1.62 -6.42
CA ILE A 113 -2.34 -0.95 -7.40
C ILE A 113 -2.91 0.43 -7.73
N CYS A 114 -4.21 0.54 -8.02
CA CYS A 114 -4.86 1.82 -8.26
C CYS A 114 -4.72 2.79 -7.08
N MET A 115 -4.90 2.27 -5.86
CA MET A 115 -4.74 3.05 -4.63
C MET A 115 -3.29 3.53 -4.46
N TRP A 116 -2.30 2.67 -4.66
CA TRP A 116 -0.90 3.05 -4.54
C TRP A 116 -0.46 4.00 -5.66
N LEU A 117 -1.01 3.88 -6.87
CA LEU A 117 -0.81 4.86 -7.95
C LEU A 117 -1.32 6.24 -7.54
N TYR A 118 -2.49 6.30 -6.92
CA TYR A 118 -3.01 7.55 -6.37
C TYR A 118 -2.10 8.10 -5.26
N VAL A 119 -1.64 7.25 -4.34
CA VAL A 119 -0.72 7.67 -3.25
C VAL A 119 0.59 8.20 -3.82
N VAL A 120 1.15 7.57 -4.85
CA VAL A 120 2.34 8.06 -5.56
C VAL A 120 2.04 9.41 -6.20
N TYR A 121 0.93 9.53 -6.94
CA TYR A 121 0.55 10.77 -7.62
C TYR A 121 0.45 11.97 -6.67
N ILE A 122 -0.13 11.80 -5.47
CA ILE A 122 -0.28 12.90 -4.52
C ILE A 122 1.00 13.21 -3.71
N HIS A 123 1.99 12.30 -3.69
CA HIS A 123 3.26 12.49 -2.95
C HIS A 123 4.45 12.82 -3.84
N ILE A 124 4.35 12.64 -5.16
CA ILE A 124 5.33 13.20 -6.10
C ILE A 124 5.14 14.72 -6.11
N PRO A 125 6.16 15.51 -5.74
CA PRO A 125 6.11 16.95 -5.94
C PRO A 125 6.07 17.23 -7.45
N LEU A 126 5.06 17.99 -7.90
CA LEU A 126 5.01 18.57 -9.25
C LEU A 126 5.92 19.80 -9.34
#